data_AF-A0A6A2ZGJ7-F1
#
_entry.id   AF-A0A6A2ZGJ7-F1
#
_cell.length_a   1.000
_cell.length_b   1.000
_cell.length_c   1.000
_cell.angle_alpha   90.00
_cell.angle_beta   90.00
_cell.angle_gamma   90.00
#
_symmetry.space_group_name_H-M   'P 1'
#
loop_
_entity.id
_entity.type
_entity.pdbx_description
1 polymer ?
#
loop_
_entity_poly.entity_id
_entity_poly.type
_entity_poly.pdbx_seq_one_letter_code
_entity_poly.pdbx_strand_id
1 'polypeptide(L)'
;MVAMLYCTAILRLVNCVIEKTRKRTGISIADAADAIGIPRRLIDVRHEGSHRDLLALTIARDSSVVALNWLKSYYWEPQKNQISFHRDGIVNTQREIKSKLYA
;
A
#
# COMPACT_ATOMS: atom_id res chain seq x y z
N MET A 1 12.84 -3.48 22.27
CA MET A 1 12.66 -4.59 21.30
C MET A 1 11.40 -4.45 20.45
N VAL A 2 10.20 -4.27 21.03
CA VAL A 2 8.93 -4.15 20.26
C VAL A 2 8.88 -2.96 19.30
N ALA A 3 9.35 -1.77 19.71
CA ALA A 3 9.38 -0.58 18.85
C ALA A 3 10.20 -0.79 17.57
N MET A 4 11.32 -1.52 17.65
CA MET A 4 12.16 -1.82 16.50
C MET A 4 11.44 -2.71 15.46
N LEU A 5 10.57 -3.63 15.91
CA LEU A 5 9.78 -4.47 15.01
C LEU A 5 8.80 -3.63 14.19
N TYR A 6 8.13 -2.67 14.83
CA TYR A 6 7.26 -1.71 14.14
C TYR A 6 8.05 -0.87 13.11
N CYS A 7 9.18 -0.29 13.52
CA CYS A 7 10.02 0.49 12.60
C CYS A 7 10.51 -0.36 11.43
N THR A 8 10.95 -1.59 11.68
CA THR A 8 11.43 -2.50 10.63
C THR A 8 10.32 -2.89 9.65
N ALA A 9 9.11 -3.16 10.14
CA ALA A 9 7.97 -3.45 9.28
C ALA A 9 7.59 -2.26 8.39
N ILE A 10 7.54 -1.05 8.96
CA ILE A 10 7.24 0.18 8.23
C ILE A 10 8.34 0.48 7.20
N LEU A 11 9.61 0.33 7.58
CA LEU A 11 10.77 0.47 6.70
C LEU A 11 10.66 -0.47 5.49
N ARG A 12 10.36 -1.76 5.73
CA ARG A 12 10.20 -2.78 4.67
C ARG A 12 9.03 -2.44 3.75
N LEU A 13 7.91 -1.96 4.29
CA LEU A 13 6.77 -1.50 3.51
C LEU A 13 7.17 -0.34 2.57
N VAL A 14 7.74 0.73 3.12
CA VAL A 14 8.12 1.92 2.35
C VAL A 14 9.11 1.56 1.25
N ASN A 15 10.15 0.78 1.58
CA ASN A 15 11.13 0.34 0.59
C ASN A 15 10.50 -0.53 -0.51
N CYS A 16 9.59 -1.45 -0.17
CA CYS A 16 8.92 -2.31 -1.16
C CYS A 16 8.09 -1.50 -2.16
N VAL A 17 7.32 -0.54 -1.68
CA VAL A 17 6.46 0.31 -2.52
C VAL A 17 7.30 1.23 -3.38
N ILE A 18 8.27 1.92 -2.79
CA ILE A 18 9.13 2.86 -3.51
C ILE A 18 9.97 2.15 -4.56
N GLU A 19 10.55 0.98 -4.26
CA GLU A 19 11.39 0.24 -5.22
C GLU A 19 10.59 -0.19 -6.45
N LYS A 20 9.32 -0.59 -6.30
CA LYS A 20 8.43 -0.91 -7.42
C LYS A 20 8.20 0.31 -8.32
N THR A 21 8.00 1.49 -7.74
CA THR A 21 7.79 2.72 -8.50
C THR A 21 9.08 3.25 -9.11
N ARG A 22 10.20 3.22 -8.37
CA ARG A 22 11.51 3.67 -8.82
C ARG A 22 12.00 2.89 -10.02
N LYS A 23 11.91 1.56 -10.01
CA LYS A 23 12.32 0.73 -11.15
C LYS A 23 11.53 1.05 -12.42
N ARG A 24 10.31 1.57 -12.29
CA ARG A 24 9.46 1.95 -13.43
C ARG A 24 9.78 3.34 -13.98
N THR A 25 10.40 4.21 -13.20
CA THR A 25 10.47 5.66 -13.49
C THR A 25 11.86 6.28 -13.41
N GLY A 26 12.83 5.66 -12.72
CA GLY A 26 14.21 6.16 -12.60
C GLY A 26 14.38 7.38 -11.66
N ILE A 27 13.33 7.77 -10.94
CA ILE A 27 13.31 8.97 -10.06
C ILE A 27 13.95 8.73 -8.68
N SER A 28 14.16 9.79 -7.90
CA SER A 28 14.69 9.65 -6.54
C SER A 28 13.67 9.01 -5.58
N ILE A 29 14.13 8.56 -4.41
CA ILE A 29 13.26 7.99 -3.37
C ILE A 29 12.23 9.02 -2.88
N ALA A 30 12.62 10.29 -2.78
CA ALA A 30 11.73 11.37 -2.35
C ALA A 30 10.64 11.60 -3.40
N ASP A 31 11.04 11.77 -4.66
CA ASP A 31 10.09 11.99 -5.77
C ASP A 31 9.15 10.81 -5.95
N ALA A 32 9.65 9.57 -5.77
CA ALA A 32 8.81 8.38 -5.81
C ALA A 32 7.82 8.32 -4.65
N ALA A 33 8.22 8.74 -3.44
CA ALA A 33 7.31 8.77 -2.31
C ALA A 33 6.20 9.81 -2.52
N ASP A 34 6.54 10.96 -3.08
CA ASP A 34 5.59 12.03 -3.41
C ASP A 34 4.64 11.60 -4.54
N ALA A 35 5.16 10.97 -5.60
CA ALA A 35 4.35 10.49 -6.72
C ALA A 35 3.31 9.42 -6.32
N ILE A 36 3.61 8.61 -5.29
CA ILE A 36 2.71 7.57 -4.78
C ILE A 36 1.79 8.12 -3.67
N GLY A 37 2.09 9.31 -3.14
CA GLY A 37 1.37 9.89 -2.02
C GLY A 37 1.55 9.09 -0.73
N ILE A 38 2.77 8.60 -0.46
CA ILE A 38 3.06 7.97 0.83
C ILE A 38 2.96 9.05 1.94
N PRO A 39 2.32 8.75 3.09
CA PRO A 39 2.26 9.69 4.19
C PRO A 39 3.66 10.02 4.71
N ARG A 40 3.98 11.32 4.84
CA ARG A 40 5.30 11.80 5.28
C ARG A 40 5.74 11.17 6.61
N ARG A 41 4.79 10.95 7.52
CA ARG A 41 5.01 10.25 8.80
C ARG A 41 5.73 8.90 8.65
N LEU A 42 5.47 8.14 7.59
CA LEU A 42 6.13 6.84 7.35
C LEU A 42 7.57 6.99 6.84
N ILE A 43 7.85 8.08 6.12
CA ILE A 43 9.19 8.46 5.66
C ILE A 43 10.04 8.92 6.86
N ASP A 44 9.43 9.69 7.75
CA ASP A 44 10.09 10.18 8.96
C ASP A 44 10.44 9.01 9.89
N VAL A 45 9.52 8.05 10.11
CA VAL A 45 9.81 6.82 10.89
C VAL A 45 10.96 6.01 10.30
N ARG A 46 11.11 6.01 8.96
CA ARG A 46 12.25 5.38 8.29
C ARG A 46 13.57 6.07 8.60
N HIS A 47 13.56 7.40 8.67
CA HIS A 47 14.74 8.20 8.96
C HIS A 47 15.16 8.07 10.44
N GLU A 48 14.20 8.27 11.34
CA GLU A 48 14.39 8.18 12.80
C GLU A 48 14.79 6.77 13.25
N GLY A 49 14.21 5.72 12.66
CA GLY A 49 14.60 4.34 12.94
C GLY A 49 16.05 4.00 12.53
N SER A 50 16.67 4.81 11.66
CA SER A 50 18.06 4.66 11.24
C SER A 50 19.02 5.52 12.06
N HIS A 51 18.55 6.64 12.62
CA HIS A 51 19.33 7.58 13.44
C HIS A 51 19.01 7.44 14.93
N ARG A 52 19.57 6.39 15.55
CA ARG A 52 20.02 6.22 16.95
C ARG A 52 19.20 6.71 18.17
N ASP A 53 18.06 7.38 18.05
CA ASP A 53 17.14 7.56 19.17
C ASP A 53 15.95 6.62 19.03
N LEU A 54 15.69 5.87 20.11
CA LEU A 54 14.66 4.85 20.11
C LEU A 54 13.28 5.53 19.97
N LEU A 55 12.73 5.50 18.76
CA LEU A 55 11.39 5.98 18.45
C LEU A 55 10.42 5.51 19.55
N ALA A 56 9.74 6.46 20.19
CA ALA A 56 8.81 6.15 21.27
C ALA A 56 7.78 5.13 20.77
N LEU A 57 7.52 4.10 21.56
CA LEU A 57 6.64 2.99 21.16
C LEU A 57 5.24 3.47 20.75
N THR A 58 4.76 4.56 21.35
CA THR A 58 3.51 5.23 20.99
C THR A 58 3.54 5.73 19.55
N ILE A 59 4.57 6.47 19.16
CA ILE A 59 4.75 6.98 17.79
C ILE A 59 4.85 5.82 16.79
N ALA A 60 5.55 4.74 17.16
CA ALA A 60 5.66 3.55 16.30
C ALA A 60 4.29 2.87 16.08
N ARG A 61 3.46 2.78 17.13
CA ARG A 61 2.09 2.26 17.05
C ARG A 61 1.19 3.16 16.21
N ASP A 62 1.21 4.46 16.44
CA ASP A 62 0.40 5.42 15.69
C ASP A 62 0.78 5.41 14.20
N SER A 63 2.07 5.29 13.91
CA SER A 63 2.57 5.19 12.54
C SER A 63 2.16 3.87 11.88
N SER A 64 2.04 2.78 12.64
CA SER A 64 1.52 1.51 12.10
C SER A 64 0.05 1.60 11.69
N VAL A 65 -0.77 2.34 12.45
CA VAL A 65 -2.18 2.60 12.11
C VAL A 65 -2.26 3.42 10.83
N VAL A 66 -1.43 4.46 10.70
CA VAL A 66 -1.35 5.26 9.47
C VAL A 66 -0.93 4.40 8.28
N ALA A 67 0.06 3.52 8.45
CA ALA A 67 0.51 2.61 7.40
C ALA A 67 -0.61 1.66 6.92
N LEU A 68 -1.38 1.09 7.85
CA LEU A 68 -2.48 0.20 7.52
C LEU A 68 -3.62 0.92 6.81
N ASN A 69 -4.00 2.11 7.28
CA ASN A 69 -5.03 2.92 6.64
C ASN A 69 -4.62 3.32 5.22
N TRP A 70 -3.37 3.72 5.04
CA TRP A 70 -2.85 4.06 3.72
C TRP A 70 -2.78 2.83 2.79
N LEU A 71 -2.34 1.67 3.27
CA LEU A 71 -2.35 0.42 2.50
C LEU A 71 -3.75 0.02 2.04
N LYS A 72 -4.74 0.21 2.90
CA LYS A 72 -6.14 -0.07 2.58
C LYS A 72 -6.59 0.77 1.38
N SER A 73 -6.39 2.09 1.41
CA SER A 73 -6.81 2.98 0.33
C SER A 73 -5.95 2.84 -0.92
N TYR A 74 -4.64 2.67 -0.77
CA TYR A 74 -3.70 2.62 -1.89
C TYR A 74 -3.73 1.27 -2.65
N TYR A 75 -3.93 0.16 -1.94
CA TYR A 75 -3.78 -1.17 -2.53
C TYR A 75 -5.07 -1.99 -2.45
N TRP A 76 -5.63 -2.21 -1.26
CA TRP A 76 -6.74 -3.16 -1.09
C TRP A 76 -8.06 -2.70 -1.69
N GLU A 77 -8.42 -1.42 -1.56
CA GLU A 77 -9.66 -0.88 -2.14
C GLU A 77 -9.66 -0.92 -3.67
N PRO A 78 -8.61 -0.46 -4.38
CA PRO A 78 -8.50 -0.64 -5.83
C PRO A 78 -8.59 -2.11 -6.25
N GLN A 79 -7.93 -3.02 -5.53
CA GLN A 79 -7.99 -4.45 -5.83
C GLN A 79 -9.39 -5.03 -5.65
N LYS A 80 -10.08 -4.67 -4.57
CA LYS A 80 -11.45 -5.11 -4.32
C LYS A 80 -12.38 -4.69 -5.46
N ASN A 81 -12.25 -3.45 -5.92
CA ASN A 81 -13.06 -2.89 -7.01
C ASN A 81 -12.78 -3.60 -8.35
N GLN A 82 -11.52 -3.97 -8.59
CA GLN A 82 -11.16 -4.76 -9.77
C GLN A 82 -11.77 -6.16 -9.72
N ILE A 83 -11.71 -6.83 -8.57
CA ILE A 83 -12.28 -8.19 -8.41
C ILE A 83 -13.79 -8.19 -8.59
N SER A 84 -14.51 -7.21 -8.03
CA SER A 84 -15.97 -7.09 -8.21
C SER A 84 -16.34 -6.88 -9.67
N PHE A 85 -15.62 -6.01 -10.38
CA PHE A 85 -15.88 -5.73 -11.79
C PHE A 85 -15.74 -6.98 -12.68
N HIS A 86 -14.74 -7.83 -12.43
CA HIS A 86 -14.57 -9.07 -13.17
C HIS A 86 -15.70 -10.07 -12.91
N ARG A 87 -16.21 -10.14 -11.67
CA ARG A 87 -17.36 -11.00 -11.35
C ARG A 87 -18.62 -10.56 -12.09
N ASP A 88 -18.89 -9.26 -12.11
CA ASP A 88 -20.08 -8.71 -12.79
C ASP A 88 -20.01 -8.94 -14.30
N GLY A 89 -18.82 -8.79 -14.89
CA GLY A 89 -18.57 -9.13 -16.30
C GLY A 89 -18.87 -10.60 -16.61
N ILE A 90 -18.38 -11.54 -15.79
CA ILE A 90 -18.64 -12.98 -15.97
C ILE A 90 -20.14 -13.30 -15.88
N VAL A 91 -20.84 -12.73 -14.91
CA VAL A 91 -22.29 -12.94 -14.74
C VAL A 91 -23.07 -12.40 -15.93
N ASN A 92 -22.68 -11.24 -16.47
CA ASN A 92 -23.35 -10.65 -17.62
C ASN A 92 -23.15 -11.49 -18.89
N THR A 93 -21.92 -11.95 -19.16
CA THR A 93 -21.63 -12.84 -20.29
C THR A 93 -22.38 -14.17 -20.18
N GLN A 94 -22.45 -14.76 -18.98
CA GLN A 94 -23.24 -15.98 -18.75
C GLN A 94 -24.73 -15.78 -19.01
N ARG A 95 -25.28 -14.62 -18.61
CA ARG A 95 -26.69 -14.28 -18.86
C ARG A 95 -26.96 -14.11 -20.35
N GLU A 96 -26.05 -13.46 -21.08
CA GLU A 96 -26.15 -13.29 -22.53
C GLU A 96 -26.10 -14.65 -23.27
N ILE A 97 -25.15 -15.52 -22.93
CA ILE A 97 -25.05 -16.87 -23.50
C ILE A 97 -26.33 -17.66 -23.26
N LYS A 98 -26.86 -17.66 -22.02
CA LYS A 98 -28.14 -18.32 -21.73
C LYS A 98 -29.29 -17.74 -22.55
N SER A 99 -29.38 -16.41 -22.67
CA SER A 99 -30.44 -15.78 -23.46
C SER A 99 -30.38 -16.14 -24.94
N LYS A 100 -29.18 -16.39 -25.49
CA LYS A 100 -28.98 -16.81 -26.90
C LYS A 100 -29.22 -18.30 -27.14
N LEU A 101 -29.04 -19.13 -26.11
CA LEU A 101 -29.25 -20.59 -26.20
C LEU A 101 -30.70 -21.02 -25.95
N TYR A 102 -31.47 -20.22 -25.22
CA TYR A 102 -32.86 -20.51 -24.84
C TYR A 102 -33.88 -19.54 -25.46
N ALA A 103 -33.49 -18.79 -26.50
CA ALA A 103 -34.39 -18.01 -27.36
C ALA A 103 -34.61 -18.77 -28.67
#